data_AF-A0A535MUR3-F1
#
_entry.id   AF-A0A535MUR3-F1
#
_cell.length_a   1.000
_cell.length_b   1.000
_cell.length_c   1.000
_cell.angle_alpha   90.00
_cell.angle_beta   90.00
_cell.angle_gamma   90.00
#
_symmetry.space_group_name_H-M   'P 1'
#
loop_
_entity.id
_entity.type
_entity.pdbx_description
1 polymer ?
#
loop_
_entity_poly.entity_id
_entity_poly.type
_entity_poly.pdbx_seq_one_letter_code
_entity_poly.pdbx_strand_id
1 'polypeptide(L)' 'MRGFRRLFRLVAFGLVAAAIATELSKPESESTWHGRVVGVVPYDFRPPSWQRIRDAYWNPESNQLFSDRVFGVGW' A
#
# COMPACT_ATOMS: atom_id res chain seq x y z
N MET A 1 7.94 -14.25 22.28
CA MET A 1 7.32 -13.09 21.58
C MET A 1 8.31 -12.12 20.87
N ARG A 2 9.61 -12.06 21.21
CA ARG A 2 10.55 -11.10 20.58
C ARG A 2 10.90 -11.41 19.11
N GLY A 3 10.97 -12.68 18.72
CA GLY A 3 11.27 -13.10 17.34
C GLY A 3 10.15 -12.74 16.34
N PHE A 4 8.90 -12.91 16.75
CA PHE A 4 7.73 -12.62 15.91
C PHE A 4 7.67 -11.15 15.46
N ARG A 5 7.98 -10.21 16.37
CA ARG A 5 8.02 -8.78 16.06
C ARG A 5 9.13 -8.44 15.05
N ARG A 6 10.26 -9.16 15.09
CA ARG A 6 11.34 -9.00 14.09
C ARG A 6 10.92 -9.55 12.74
N LEU A 7 10.31 -10.74 12.71
CA LEU A 7 9.80 -11.34 11.48
C LEU A 7 8.78 -10.42 10.80
N PHE A 8 7.81 -9.90 11.54
CA PHE A 8 6.83 -8.93 11.02
C PHE A 8 7.48 -7.68 10.41
N ARG A 9 8.50 -7.13 11.06
CA ARG A 9 9.24 -5.98 10.52
C ARG A 9 9.98 -6.32 9.23
N LEU A 10 10.62 -7.49 9.16
CA LEU A 10 11.31 -7.94 7.95
C LEU A 10 10.34 -8.13 6.79
N VAL A 11 9.18 -8.74 7.04
CA VAL A 11 8.12 -8.91 6.04
C VAL A 11 7.60 -7.55 5.59
N ALA A 12 7.27 -6.65 6.51
CA ALA A 12 6.80 -5.30 6.17
C ALA A 12 7.82 -4.53 5.32
N PHE A 13 9.10 -4.56 5.71
CA PHE A 13 10.18 -3.92 4.97
C PHE A 13 10.38 -4.55 3.58
N GLY A 14 10.31 -5.88 3.49
CA GLY A 14 10.39 -6.61 2.24
C GLY A 14 9.24 -6.25 1.28
N LEU A 15 8.02 -6.10 1.78
CA LEU A 15 6.86 -5.67 0.97
C LEU A 15 7.05 -4.26 0.42
N VAL A 16 7.53 -3.31 1.23
CA VAL A 16 7.82 -1.95 0.78
C VAL A 16 8.91 -1.95 -0.30
N ALA A 17 10.02 -2.66 -0.05
CA ALA A 17 11.12 -2.77 -1.01
C ALA A 17 10.66 -3.41 -2.34
N ALA A 18 9.84 -4.47 -2.27
CA ALA A 18 9.29 -5.12 -3.46
C ALA A 18 8.36 -4.20 -4.26
N ALA A 19 7.51 -3.42 -3.58
CA ALA A 19 6.63 -2.44 -4.24
C ALA A 19 7.46 -1.37 -4.98
N ILE A 20 8.48 -0.80 -4.32
CA ILE A 20 9.37 0.19 -4.93
C ILE A 20 10.13 -0.42 -6.11
N ALA A 21 10.71 -1.62 -5.94
CA ALA A 21 11.43 -2.31 -7.01
C ALA A 21 10.53 -2.60 -8.22
N THR A 22 9.26 -2.95 -7.99
CA THR A 22 8.27 -3.19 -9.05
C THR A 22 8.00 -1.92 -9.85
N GLU A 23 7.84 -0.77 -9.19
CA GLU A 23 7.60 0.51 -9.88
C GLU A 23 8.84 1.05 -10.60
N LEU A 24 10.04 0.85 -10.04
CA LEU A 24 11.30 1.23 -10.69
C LEU A 24 11.69 0.31 -11.85
N SER A 25 11.18 -0.92 -11.90
CA SER A 25 11.41 -1.85 -13.02
C SER A 25 10.51 -1.55 -14.22
N LYS A 26 9.45 -0.76 -14.04
CA LYS A 26 8.56 -0.34 -15.12
C LYS A 26 9.18 0.86 -15.87
N PRO A 27 8.96 0.99 -17.18
CA PRO A 27 9.24 2.24 -17.89
C PRO A 27 8.53 3.41 -17.20
N GLU A 28 9.14 4.61 -17.19
CA GLU A 28 8.56 5.78 -16.52
C GLU A 28 7.12 6.09 -16.97
N SER A 29 6.77 5.79 -18.22
CA SER A 29 5.42 5.97 -18.77
C SER A 29 4.38 4.99 -18.20
N GLU A 30 4.81 3.87 -17.63
CA GLU A 30 3.94 2.81 -17.07
C GLU A 30 3.99 2.76 -15.53
N SER A 31 4.92 3.50 -14.92
CA SER A 31 5.04 3.62 -13.47
C SER A 31 3.88 4.48 -12.94
N THR A 32 3.05 3.88 -12.09
CA THR A 32 1.86 4.52 -11.54
C THR A 32 2.00 4.84 -10.06
N TRP A 33 3.02 4.28 -9.40
CA TRP A 33 3.28 4.43 -7.97
C TRP A 33 2.13 3.97 -7.08
N HIS A 34 1.23 3.13 -7.60
CA HIS A 34 0.16 2.48 -6.84
C HIS A 34 -0.16 1.10 -7.42
N GLY A 35 -0.68 0.18 -6.62
CA GLY A 35 -0.98 -1.17 -7.08
C GLY A 35 -1.11 -2.19 -5.98
N ARG A 36 -0.82 -3.47 -6.29
CA ARG A 36 -0.77 -4.56 -5.31
C ARG A 36 0.52 -5.37 -5.46
N VAL A 37 1.27 -5.53 -4.38
CA VAL A 37 2.42 -6.44 -4.31
C VAL A 37 1.90 -7.87 -4.30
N VAL A 38 2.38 -8.68 -5.25
CA VAL A 38 1.96 -10.07 -5.49
C VAL A 38 0.43 -10.21 -5.70
N GLY A 39 -0.25 -9.16 -6.15
CA GLY A 39 -1.71 -9.16 -6.37
C GLY A 39 -2.56 -9.11 -5.10
N VAL A 40 -1.94 -9.10 -3.91
CA VAL A 40 -2.67 -9.17 -2.62
C VAL A 40 -2.51 -7.88 -1.83
N VAL A 41 -1.28 -7.45 -1.53
CA VAL A 41 -1.04 -6.35 -0.59
C VAL A 41 -1.06 -5.01 -1.33
N PRO A 42 -2.05 -4.13 -1.10
CA PRO A 42 -2.14 -2.85 -1.79
C PRO A 42 -1.02 -1.90 -1.38
N TYR A 43 -0.62 -1.02 -2.29
CA TYR A 43 0.27 0.09 -2.01
C TYR A 43 -0.13 1.31 -2.82
N ASP A 44 0.14 2.49 -2.25
CA ASP A 44 0.01 3.78 -2.92
C ASP A 44 1.07 4.75 -2.39
N PHE A 45 1.92 5.25 -3.27
CA PHE A 45 2.96 6.24 -2.94
C PHE A 45 2.68 7.60 -3.59
N ARG A 46 1.48 7.82 -4.13
CA ARG A 46 1.08 9.11 -4.66
C ARG A 46 0.75 10.07 -3.50
N PRO A 47 0.94 11.38 -3.67
CA PRO A 47 0.49 12.35 -2.68
C PRO A 47 -0.99 12.13 -2.33
N PRO A 48 -1.35 12.04 -1.04
CA PRO A 48 -2.73 11.84 -0.63
C PRO A 48 -3.56 13.07 -1.00
N SER A 49 -4.82 12.86 -1.38
CA SER A 49 -5.79 13.94 -1.57
C SER A 49 -6.84 13.92 -0.46
N TRP A 50 -7.43 15.08 -0.17
CA TRP A 50 -8.48 15.20 0.85
C TRP A 50 -9.66 14.27 0.60
N GLN A 51 -10.05 14.11 -0.67
CA GLN A 51 -11.12 13.21 -1.06
C GLN A 51 -10.77 11.76 -0.72
N ARG A 52 -9.56 11.30 -1.08
CA ARG A 52 -9.13 9.92 -0.78
C ARG A 52 -8.99 9.64 0.70
N ILE A 53 -8.58 10.63 1.50
CA ILE A 53 -8.55 10.52 2.96
C ILE A 53 -9.97 10.30 3.51
N ARG A 54 -10.94 11.11 3.06
CA ARG A 54 -12.34 10.94 3.45
C ARG A 54 -12.88 9.59 2.99
N ASP A 55 -12.65 9.19 1.75
CA ASP A 55 -13.18 7.94 1.20
C ASP A 55 -12.60 6.70 1.89
N ALA A 56 -11.33 6.74 2.30
CA ALA A 56 -10.71 5.62 3.00
C ALA A 56 -11.18 5.48 4.45
N TYR A 57 -11.28 6.59 5.19
CA TYR A 57 -11.52 6.55 6.64
C TYR A 57 -12.94 6.89 7.07
N TRP A 58 -13.74 7.49 6.18
CA TRP A 58 -15.11 7.93 6.48
C TRP A 58 -15.99 7.87 5.23
N ASN A 59 -16.25 6.64 4.77
CA ASN A 59 -17.18 6.39 3.67
C ASN A 59 -18.39 5.58 4.17
N PRO A 60 -19.48 6.25 4.61
CA PRO A 60 -20.67 5.58 5.13
C PRO A 60 -21.41 4.75 4.07
N GLU A 61 -21.15 4.98 2.78
CA GLU A 61 -21.74 4.25 1.66
C GLU A 61 -20.94 2.98 1.30
N SER A 62 -19.77 2.77 1.90
CA SER A 62 -18.91 1.62 1.61
C SER A 62 -19.31 0.39 2.42
N ASN A 63 -19.42 -0.75 1.74
CA ASN A 63 -19.59 -2.07 2.37
C ASN A 63 -18.23 -2.72 2.75
N GLN A 64 -17.11 -2.02 2.56
CA GLN A 64 -15.77 -2.55 2.86
C GLN A 64 -15.36 -2.27 4.30
N LEU A 65 -14.99 -3.33 5.04
CA LEU A 65 -14.42 -3.23 6.39
C LEU A 65 -12.98 -2.70 6.39
N PHE A 66 -12.22 -2.98 5.33
CA PHE A 66 -10.83 -2.54 5.19
C PHE A 66 -10.68 -1.81 3.86
N SER A 67 -10.31 -0.53 3.93
CA SER A 67 -9.96 0.30 2.78
C SER A 67 -8.48 0.16 2.46
N ASP A 68 -8.07 0.32 1.20
CA ASP A 68 -6.64 0.48 0.88
C ASP A 68 -6.09 1.75 1.56
N ARG A 69 -4.83 1.72 2.03
CA ARG A 69 -4.22 2.91 2.63
C ARG A 69 -4.07 4.04 1.61
N VAL A 70 -4.34 5.26 2.05
CA VAL A 70 -4.21 6.47 1.22
C VAL A 70 -2.75 6.72 0.81
N PHE A 71 -1.81 6.31 1.67
CA PHE A 71 -0.38 6.37 1.42
C PHE A 71 0.35 5.24 2.17
N GLY A 72 1.29 4.58 1.50
CA GLY A 72 2.09 3.47 2.02
C GLY A 72 1.63 2.11 1.50
N VAL A 73 1.89 1.05 2.28
CA VAL A 73 1.63 -0.35 1.90
C VAL A 73 0.70 -1.00 2.91
N GLY A 74 -0.41 -1.56 2.44
CA GLY A 74 -1.42 -2.28 3.20
C GLY A 74 -2.82 -1.67 3.07
N TRP A 75 -3.74 -2.31 3.78
CA TRP A 75 -5.06 -1.76 4.08
C TRP A 75 -4.96 -0.85 5.31
#